data_AF-A0AAJ6MNZ7-F1
#
_entry.id   AF-A0AAJ6MNZ7-F1
#
_cell.length_a   1.000
_cell.length_b   1.000
_cell.length_c   1.000
_cell.angle_alpha   90.00
_cell.angle_beta   90.00
_cell.angle_gamma   90.00
#
_symmetry.space_group_name_H-M   'P 1'
#
loop_
_entity.id
_entity.type
_entity.pdbx_description
1 polymer ?
#
loop_
_entity_poly.entity_id
_entity_poly.type
_entity_poly.pdbx_seq_one_letter_code
_entity_poly.pdbx_strand_id
1 'polypeptide(L)'
;MGLLVGFDPASASSRMNHYEKGRHVPDIDTLRRMASELNVPLNYFFCDDQTTAELALLISRMTEEERSNLIEALKTSSGVKHGGNK
;
A
#
# COMPACT_ATOMS: atom_id res chain seq x y z
N MET A 1 3.18 -4.91 16.96
CA MET A 1 3.81 -4.44 15.72
C MET A 1 5.17 -5.10 15.50
N GLY A 2 6.27 -4.69 16.15
CA GLY A 2 7.61 -5.22 15.80
C GLY A 2 7.80 -6.74 15.90
N LEU A 3 7.19 -7.41 16.90
CA LEU A 3 7.21 -8.88 17.01
C LEU A 3 6.43 -9.58 15.89
N LEU A 4 5.30 -9.01 15.49
CA LEU A 4 4.42 -9.53 14.43
C LEU A 4 5.08 -9.41 13.04
N VAL A 5 5.92 -8.39 12.85
CA VAL A 5 6.74 -8.18 11.65
C VAL A 5 7.95 -9.13 11.61
N GLY A 6 8.14 -9.98 12.63
CA GLY A 6 9.23 -10.96 12.69
C GLY A 6 10.57 -10.35 13.10
N PHE A 7 10.56 -9.27 13.88
CA PHE A 7 11.78 -8.77 14.52
C PHE A 7 12.11 -9.54 15.80
N ASP A 8 13.40 -9.62 16.10
CA ASP A 8 13.88 -10.14 17.37
C ASP A 8 13.23 -9.36 18.54
N PRO A 9 12.69 -10.04 19.56
CA PRO A 9 12.00 -9.41 20.69
C PRO A 9 12.77 -8.29 21.38
N ALA A 10 14.10 -8.43 21.48
CA ALA A 10 14.95 -7.44 22.13
C ALA A 10 15.10 -6.15 21.29
N SER A 11 14.88 -6.22 19.97
CA SER A 11 15.03 -5.08 19.06
C SER A 11 13.72 -4.55 18.48
N ALA A 12 12.62 -5.30 18.61
CA ALA A 12 11.32 -5.02 18.00
C ALA A 12 10.77 -3.63 18.36
N SER A 13 10.82 -3.24 19.64
CA SER A 13 10.34 -1.94 20.11
C SER A 13 11.18 -0.78 19.58
N SER A 14 12.51 -0.93 19.63
CA SER A 14 13.44 0.10 19.15
C SER A 14 13.26 0.36 17.66
N ARG A 15 13.26 -0.72 16.84
CA ARG A 15 13.09 -0.62 15.38
C ARG A 15 11.76 0.03 15.01
N MET A 16 10.65 -0.38 15.65
CA MET A 16 9.35 0.23 15.37
C MET A 16 9.32 1.74 15.69
N ASN A 17 9.86 2.14 16.84
CA ASN A 17 9.97 3.56 17.22
C ASN A 17 10.88 4.37 16.27
N HIS A 18 11.85 3.74 15.60
CA HIS A 18 12.62 4.41 14.55
C HIS A 18 11.80 4.63 13.28
N TYR A 19 10.98 3.67 12.87
CA TYR A 19 10.11 3.79 11.70
C TYR A 19 8.99 4.81 11.94
N GLU A 20 8.33 4.77 13.09
CA GLU A 20 7.27 5.70 13.46
C GLU A 20 7.74 7.17 13.51
N LYS A 21 9.02 7.39 13.85
CA LYS A 21 9.63 8.73 13.89
C LYS A 21 10.33 9.11 12.58
N GLY A 22 10.25 8.28 11.54
CA GLY A 22 10.90 8.52 10.26
C GLY A 22 12.44 8.55 10.32
N ARG A 23 13.06 8.03 11.38
CA ARG A 23 14.52 8.00 11.53
C ARG A 23 15.18 6.93 10.67
N HIS A 24 14.45 5.88 10.35
CA HIS A 24 14.84 4.86 9.38
C HIS A 24 13.65 4.57 8.48
N VAL A 25 13.94 4.19 7.24
CA VAL A 25 12.95 3.68 6.29
C VAL A 25 13.05 2.15 6.32
N PRO A 26 11.96 1.41 6.55
CA PRO A 26 11.99 -0.03 6.46
C PRO A 26 12.28 -0.48 5.01
N ASP A 27 12.99 -1.60 4.84
CA ASP A 27 13.14 -2.21 3.52
C ASP A 27 11.80 -2.78 3.02
N ILE A 28 11.74 -3.11 1.71
CA ILE A 28 10.52 -3.60 1.07
C ILE A 28 10.01 -4.90 1.73
N ASP A 29 10.88 -5.81 2.16
CA ASP A 29 10.46 -7.06 2.77
C ASP A 29 9.87 -6.86 4.18
N THR A 30 10.40 -5.89 4.91
CA THR A 30 9.83 -5.43 6.18
C THR A 30 8.48 -4.76 5.96
N LEU A 31 8.37 -3.89 4.95
CA LEU A 31 7.09 -3.28 4.59
C LEU A 31 6.04 -4.32 4.16
N ARG A 32 6.43 -5.36 3.41
CA ARG A 32 5.54 -6.48 3.05
C ARG A 32 5.02 -7.22 4.28
N ARG A 33 5.89 -7.52 5.25
CA ARG A 33 5.49 -8.15 6.52
C ARG A 33 4.54 -7.23 7.31
N MET A 34 4.86 -5.94 7.41
CA MET A 34 3.95 -4.96 8.01
C MET A 34 2.60 -4.90 7.30
N ALA A 35 2.59 -4.91 5.96
CA ALA A 35 1.39 -4.90 5.13
C ALA A 35 0.48 -6.11 5.45
N SER A 36 1.08 -7.30 5.51
CA SER A 36 0.39 -8.54 5.85
C SER A 36 -0.23 -8.48 7.25
N GLU A 37 0.52 -8.02 8.25
CA GLU A 37 0.02 -7.91 9.63
C GLU A 37 -1.07 -6.85 9.81
N LEU A 38 -1.00 -5.77 9.03
CA LEU A 38 -2.01 -4.70 9.03
C LEU A 38 -3.21 -4.99 8.12
N ASN A 39 -3.14 -6.05 7.32
CA ASN A 39 -4.12 -6.38 6.28
C ASN A 39 -4.38 -5.20 5.31
N VAL A 40 -3.30 -4.56 4.88
CA VAL A 40 -3.30 -3.45 3.91
C VAL A 40 -2.39 -3.79 2.73
N PRO A 41 -2.60 -3.23 1.53
CA PRO A 41 -1.70 -3.46 0.41
C PRO A 41 -0.38 -2.70 0.60
N LEU A 42 0.72 -3.21 0.02
CA LEU A 42 2.05 -2.60 0.17
C LEU A 42 2.10 -1.13 -0.29
N ASN A 43 1.37 -0.79 -1.35
CA ASN A 43 1.33 0.57 -1.88
C ASN A 43 0.69 1.58 -0.91
N TYR A 44 -0.05 1.14 0.10
CA TYR A 44 -0.62 2.00 1.15
C TYR A 44 0.45 2.80 1.90
N PHE A 45 1.63 2.23 2.14
CA PHE A 45 2.72 2.92 2.85
C PHE A 45 3.38 4.05 2.06
N PHE A 46 3.06 4.17 0.77
CA PHE A 46 3.66 5.14 -0.14
C PHE A 46 2.66 6.20 -0.61
N CYS A 47 1.44 6.21 -0.07
CA CYS A 47 0.45 7.22 -0.36
C CYS A 47 0.75 8.52 0.41
N ASP A 48 0.87 9.64 -0.32
CA ASP A 48 1.17 10.96 0.27
C ASP A 48 -0.05 11.60 0.94
N ASP A 49 -1.26 11.17 0.58
CA ASP A 49 -2.51 11.75 1.07
C ASP A 49 -3.55 10.69 1.44
N GLN A 50 -4.53 11.10 2.25
CA GLN A 50 -5.57 10.22 2.77
C GLN A 50 -6.44 9.62 1.66
N THR A 51 -6.67 10.34 0.56
CA THR A 51 -7.53 9.90 -0.54
C THR A 51 -6.86 8.80 -1.34
N THR A 52 -5.56 8.94 -1.66
CA THR A 52 -4.81 7.88 -2.36
C THR A 52 -4.65 6.64 -1.47
N ALA A 53 -4.45 6.81 -0.17
CA ALA A 53 -4.40 5.72 0.81
C ALA A 53 -5.74 4.95 0.89
N GLU A 54 -6.85 5.67 0.96
CA GLU A 54 -8.19 5.09 0.97
C GLU A 54 -8.49 4.33 -0.33
N LEU A 55 -8.12 4.91 -1.48
CA LEU A 55 -8.26 4.25 -2.78
C LEU A 55 -7.47 2.93 -2.84
N ALA A 56 -6.23 2.92 -2.33
CA ALA A 56 -5.42 1.72 -2.26
C ALA A 56 -6.11 0.59 -1.46
N LEU A 57 -6.71 0.93 -0.32
CA LEU A 57 -7.46 -0.02 0.53
C LEU A 57 -8.72 -0.55 -0.16
N LEU A 58 -9.45 0.30 -0.88
CA LEU A 58 -10.66 -0.11 -1.60
C LEU A 58 -10.31 -1.04 -2.76
N ILE A 59 -9.31 -0.67 -3.57
CA ILE A 59 -8.86 -1.46 -4.72
C ILE A 59 -8.31 -2.82 -4.28
N SER A 60 -7.63 -2.92 -3.14
CA SER A 60 -7.08 -4.19 -2.66
C SER A 60 -8.15 -5.20 -2.25
N ARG A 61 -9.38 -4.75 -1.99
CA ARG A 61 -10.53 -5.59 -1.60
C ARG A 61 -11.41 -5.97 -2.78
N MET A 62 -11.24 -5.32 -3.93
CA MET A 62 -11.97 -5.62 -5.14
C MET A 62 -11.52 -6.95 -5.77
N THR A 63 -12.41 -7.54 -6.55
CA THR A 63 -12.11 -8.59 -7.52
C THR A 63 -11.40 -8.01 -8.75
N GLU A 64 -10.83 -8.88 -9.59
CA GLU A 64 -10.23 -8.42 -10.86
C GLU A 64 -11.25 -7.78 -11.80
N GLU A 65 -12.49 -8.28 -11.82
CA GLU A 65 -13.57 -7.73 -12.64
C GLU A 65 -13.96 -6.32 -12.18
N GLU A 66 -14.14 -6.12 -10.86
CA GLU A 66 -14.42 -4.81 -10.29
C GLU A 66 -13.30 -3.81 -10.55
N ARG A 67 -12.03 -4.25 -10.44
CA ARG A 67 -10.87 -3.41 -10.78
C ARG A 67 -10.88 -3.00 -12.25
N SER A 68 -11.15 -3.94 -13.15
CA SER A 68 -11.24 -3.67 -14.59
C SER A 68 -12.34 -2.66 -14.89
N ASN A 69 -13.53 -2.85 -14.31
CA ASN A 69 -14.66 -1.94 -14.48
C ASN A 69 -14.37 -0.54 -13.94
N LEU A 70 -13.70 -0.44 -12.79
CA LEU A 70 -13.25 0.84 -12.23
C LEU A 70 -12.28 1.56 -13.18
N ILE A 71 -11.30 0.85 -13.73
CA ILE A 71 -10.33 1.40 -14.68
C ILE A 71 -11.05 1.95 -15.93
N GLU A 72 -12.01 1.21 -16.49
CA GLU A 72 -12.78 1.67 -17.66
C GLU A 72 -13.67 2.88 -17.33
N ALA A 73 -14.29 2.91 -16.15
CA ALA A 73 -15.06 4.06 -15.69
C ALA A 73 -14.18 5.32 -15.56
N LEU A 74 -12.99 5.19 -14.99
CA LEU A 74 -12.04 6.30 -14.82
C LEU A 74 -11.47 6.78 -16.16
N LYS A 75 -11.18 5.87 -17.10
CA LYS A 75 -10.76 6.24 -18.47
C LYS A 75 -11.83 7.06 -19.18
N THR A 76 -13.09 6.68 -19.02
CA THR A 76 -14.24 7.36 -19.62
C THR A 76 -14.47 8.74 -19.02
N SER A 77 -14.40 8.87 -17.69
CA SER A 77 -14.60 10.15 -16.99
C SER A 77 -13.46 11.15 -17.20
N SER A 78 -12.23 10.67 -17.39
CA SER A 78 -11.04 11.51 -17.51
C SER A 78 -10.81 12.05 -18.93
N GLY A 79 -11.63 11.66 -19.91
CA GLY A 79 -11.42 12.03 -21.32
C GLY A 79 -10.08 11.54 -21.89
N VAL A 80 -9.40 10.61 -21.23
CA VAL A 80 -8.10 10.09 -21.63
C VAL A 80 -8.32 9.12 -22.79
N LYS A 81 -8.42 9.67 -24.00
CA LYS A 81 -8.22 8.92 -25.24
C LYS A 81 -6.74 8.51 -25.28
N HIS A 82 -6.40 7.35 -24.74
CA HIS A 82 -5.12 6.74 -25.08
C HIS A 82 -5.17 6.28 -26.53
N GLY A 83 -4.61 7.10 -27.41
CA GLY A 83 -4.17 6.66 -28.72
C GLY A 83 -2.93 5.79 -28.58
N GLY A 84 -2.93 4.64 -29.27
CA GLY A 84 -1.78 3.78 -29.49
C GLY A 84 -1.84 2.48 -28.66
N ASN A 85 -1.72 1.27 -29.21
CA ASN A 85 -1.16 0.90 -30.51
C ASN A 85 -1.86 -0.30 -31.14
N LYS A 86 -1.77 -0.24 -32.47
CA LYS A 86 -1.99 -1.25 -33.51
C LYS A 86 -1.26 -2.56 -33.24
#